data_AF-X1GJL5-F1
#
_entry.id   AF-X1GJL5-F1
#
_cell.length_a   1.000
_cell.length_b   1.000
_cell.length_c   1.000
_cell.angle_alpha   90.00
_cell.angle_beta   90.00
_cell.angle_gamma   90.00
#
_symmetry.space_group_name_H-M   'P 1'
#
loop_
_entity.id
_entity.type
_entity.pdbx_description
1 polymer ?
#
loop_
_entity_poly.entity_id
_entity_poly.type
_entity_poly.pdbx_seq_one_letter_code
_entity_poly.pdbx_strand_id
1 'polypeptide(L)'
;DQLKKKGLAEIIQKKTGLVVDAYFSGTKIKWILDNVSGVREKAEKKELLFGTVDSWLIWNLTKGKTHVTDYTNASRTMLFNIHNLDWDEEILTELDIPREMLPRVLPSSYIYGSTDKEIFGREIPISGDAGDQQAALFGQACYEPGMAKNTYGT
;
A
#
# COMPACT_ATOMS: atom_id res chain seq x y z
N ASP A 1 3.36 20.69 1.63
CA ASP A 1 3.92 21.95 1.06
C ASP A 1 5.30 21.84 0.44
N GLN A 2 6.28 21.23 1.10
CA GLN A 2 7.64 21.13 0.56
C GLN A 2 7.69 20.42 -0.82
N LEU A 3 6.98 19.31 -0.99
CA LEU A 3 6.87 18.60 -2.28
C LEU A 3 6.28 19.48 -3.39
N LYS A 4 5.28 20.30 -3.08
CA LYS A 4 4.68 21.25 -4.03
C LYS A 4 5.70 22.33 -4.44
N LYS A 5 6.46 22.85 -3.47
CA LYS A 5 7.53 23.83 -3.73
C LYS A 5 8.68 23.27 -4.57
N LYS A 6 8.95 21.96 -4.48
CA LYS A 6 9.92 21.24 -5.33
C LYS A 6 9.39 20.94 -6.74
N GLY A 7 8.15 21.30 -7.08
CA GLY A 7 7.55 21.01 -8.38
C GLY A 7 7.10 19.55 -8.56
N LEU A 8 7.11 18.73 -7.51
CA LEU A 8 6.80 17.30 -7.59
C LEU A 8 5.29 17.00 -7.72
N ALA A 9 4.43 18.02 -7.57
CA ALA A 9 2.99 17.82 -7.59
C ALA A 9 2.48 17.21 -8.90
N GLU A 10 2.95 17.72 -10.04
CA GLU A 10 2.57 17.20 -11.35
C GLU A 10 3.11 15.79 -11.60
N ILE A 11 4.35 15.53 -11.16
CA ILE A 11 5.00 14.22 -11.27
C ILE A 11 4.21 13.17 -10.47
N ILE A 12 3.88 13.49 -9.21
CA ILE A 12 3.09 12.61 -8.34
C ILE A 12 1.71 12.38 -8.94
N GLN A 13 1.02 13.41 -9.41
CA GLN A 13 -0.30 13.25 -10.01
C GLN A 13 -0.25 12.39 -11.28
N LYS A 14 0.71 12.63 -12.15
CA LYS A 14 0.87 11.86 -13.39
C LYS A 14 1.14 10.39 -13.11
N LYS A 15 1.96 10.08 -12.11
CA LYS A 15 2.38 8.69 -11.79
C LYS A 15 1.39 7.92 -10.94
N THR A 16 0.70 8.60 -10.01
CA THR A 16 -0.11 7.94 -8.98
C THR A 16 -1.61 8.20 -9.14
N GLY A 17 -2.00 9.21 -9.92
CA GLY A 17 -3.37 9.71 -9.99
C GLY A 17 -3.79 10.52 -8.75
N LEU A 18 -2.89 10.75 -7.79
CA LEU A 18 -3.18 11.42 -6.52
C LEU A 18 -2.67 12.86 -6.50
N VAL A 19 -3.32 13.70 -5.70
CA VAL A 19 -2.80 15.02 -5.37
C VAL A 19 -1.82 14.94 -4.20
N VAL A 20 -0.92 15.92 -4.08
CA VAL A 20 -0.06 16.03 -2.90
C VAL A 20 -0.87 16.52 -1.71
N ASP A 21 -1.22 15.60 -0.82
CA ASP A 21 -2.04 15.83 0.37
C ASP A 21 -1.61 14.94 1.54
N ALA A 22 -1.86 15.41 2.77
CA ALA A 22 -1.55 14.67 4.01
C ALA A 22 -2.42 13.41 4.20
N TYR A 23 -3.48 13.26 3.39
CA TYR A 23 -4.33 12.08 3.35
C TYR A 23 -3.55 10.79 3.06
N PHE A 24 -2.56 10.83 2.17
CA PHE A 24 -1.89 9.63 1.64
C PHE A 24 -0.69 9.15 2.49
N SER A 25 -0.39 7.85 2.41
CA SER A 25 0.59 7.17 3.28
C SER A 25 2.01 7.67 3.14
N GLY A 26 2.47 8.08 1.95
CA GLY A 26 3.86 8.45 1.69
C GLY A 26 4.41 9.51 2.64
N THR A 27 3.64 10.57 2.90
CA THR A 27 4.06 11.62 3.84
C THR A 27 4.02 11.18 5.30
N LYS A 28 3.13 10.24 5.66
CA LYS A 28 3.05 9.65 7.00
C LYS A 28 4.26 8.74 7.29
N ILE A 29 4.67 7.95 6.30
CA ILE A 29 5.88 7.10 6.38
C ILE A 29 7.10 7.97 6.61
N LYS A 30 7.30 8.99 5.77
CA LYS A 30 8.40 9.94 5.92
C LYS A 30 8.39 10.58 7.31
N TRP A 31 7.22 11.03 7.78
CA TRP A 31 7.11 11.63 9.11
C TRP A 31 7.55 10.65 10.21
N ILE A 32 7.12 9.39 10.16
CA ILE A 32 7.52 8.36 11.15
C ILE A 32 9.03 8.15 11.12
N LEU A 33 9.62 8.00 9.93
CA LEU A 33 11.05 7.80 9.78
C LEU A 33 11.87 8.98 10.32
N ASP A 34 11.38 10.21 10.14
CA ASP A 34 12.09 11.43 10.54
C ASP A 34 11.88 11.82 12.01
N ASN A 35 10.79 11.37 12.65
CA ASN A 35 10.38 11.87 13.97
C ASN A 35 10.37 10.80 15.08
N VAL A 36 10.30 9.52 14.75
CA VAL A 36 10.32 8.45 15.76
C VAL A 36 11.76 7.98 15.97
N SER A 37 12.27 8.21 17.18
CA SER A 37 13.67 7.91 17.53
C SER A 37 14.05 6.45 17.25
N GLY A 38 15.15 6.23 16.55
CA GLY A 38 15.68 4.90 16.24
C GLY A 38 15.01 4.19 15.06
N VAL A 39 13.95 4.76 14.46
CA VAL A 39 13.19 4.10 13.38
C VAL A 39 13.91 4.22 12.03
N ARG A 40 14.54 5.37 11.76
CA ARG A 40 15.36 5.57 10.55
C ARG A 40 16.46 4.52 10.45
N GLU A 41 17.22 4.34 11.53
CA GLU A 41 18.34 3.40 11.58
C GLU A 41 17.86 1.94 11.41
N LYS A 42 16.68 1.61 11.94
CA LYS A 42 16.06 0.29 11.73
C LYS A 42 15.63 0.08 10.29
N ALA A 43 15.05 1.10 9.65
CA ALA A 43 14.67 1.03 8.25
C ALA A 43 15.88 0.78 7.34
N GLU A 44 16.99 1.50 7.57
CA GLU A 44 18.25 1.32 6.84
C GLU A 44 18.87 -0.07 7.06
N LYS A 45 18.70 -0.65 8.25
CA LYS A 45 19.13 -2.02 8.57
C LYS A 45 18.18 -3.12 8.09
N LYS A 46 17.08 -2.78 7.40
CA LYS A 46 16.05 -3.72 6.94
C LYS A 46 15.35 -4.45 8.10
N GLU A 47 15.27 -3.79 9.26
CA GLU A 47 14.60 -4.28 10.47
C GLU A 47 13.17 -3.70 10.64
N LEU A 48 12.70 -2.94 9.65
CA LEU A 48 11.39 -2.30 9.64
C LEU A 48 10.65 -2.64 8.36
N LEU A 49 9.36 -2.95 8.49
CA LEU A 49 8.45 -3.12 7.37
C LEU A 49 7.36 -2.05 7.41
N PHE A 50 6.99 -1.56 6.24
CA PHE A 50 5.80 -0.77 6.01
C PHE A 50 4.66 -1.68 5.53
N GLY A 51 3.43 -1.33 5.87
CA GLY A 51 2.24 -1.95 5.30
C GLY A 51 1.02 -1.05 5.47
N THR A 52 0.13 -1.07 4.49
CA THR A 52 -1.27 -0.69 4.71
C THR A 52 -1.96 -1.77 5.55
N VAL A 53 -3.23 -1.56 5.91
CA VAL A 53 -3.94 -2.45 6.85
C VAL A 53 -4.03 -3.89 6.32
N ASP A 54 -4.25 -4.06 5.02
CA ASP A 54 -4.19 -5.35 4.32
C ASP A 54 -2.85 -6.06 4.54
N SER A 55 -1.73 -5.38 4.28
CA SER A 55 -0.40 -5.96 4.44
C SER A 55 -0.13 -6.35 5.89
N TRP A 56 -0.58 -5.53 6.84
CA TRP A 56 -0.49 -5.84 8.27
C TRP A 56 -1.29 -7.09 8.64
N LEU A 57 -2.54 -7.20 8.16
CA LEU A 57 -3.38 -8.36 8.42
C LEU A 57 -2.77 -9.63 7.80
N ILE A 58 -2.34 -9.58 6.54
CA ILE A 58 -1.71 -10.73 5.87
C ILE A 58 -0.41 -11.12 6.59
N TRP A 59 0.42 -10.16 6.98
CA TRP A 59 1.64 -10.41 7.75
C TRP A 59 1.34 -11.18 9.05
N ASN A 60 0.36 -10.73 9.83
CA ASN A 60 0.00 -11.39 11.09
C ASN A 60 -0.64 -12.76 10.86
N LEU A 61 -1.56 -12.86 9.89
CA LEU A 61 -2.24 -14.11 9.55
C LEU A 61 -1.26 -15.18 9.05
N THR A 62 -0.14 -14.78 8.46
CA THR A 62 0.91 -15.69 7.99
C THR A 62 2.07 -15.82 8.97
N LYS A 63 1.97 -15.25 10.19
CA LYS A 63 3.05 -15.18 11.19
C LYS A 63 4.38 -14.66 10.62
N GLY A 64 4.32 -13.60 9.82
CA GLY A 64 5.47 -12.93 9.24
C GLY A 64 6.08 -13.62 8.03
N LYS A 65 5.42 -14.62 7.46
CA LYS A 65 5.91 -15.32 6.26
C LYS A 65 5.61 -14.56 4.97
N THR A 66 4.58 -13.72 4.95
CA THR A 66 4.09 -13.06 3.73
C THR A 66 3.94 -11.56 3.93
N HIS A 67 4.75 -10.78 3.21
CA HIS A 67 4.71 -9.32 3.20
C HIS A 67 4.30 -8.81 1.82
N VAL A 68 3.01 -8.55 1.66
CA VAL A 68 2.37 -8.26 0.37
C VAL A 68 1.24 -7.25 0.53
N THR A 69 0.85 -6.63 -0.58
CA THR A 69 -0.33 -5.78 -0.74
C THR A 69 -0.90 -5.95 -2.15
N ASP A 70 -2.14 -5.56 -2.38
CA ASP A 70 -2.72 -5.52 -3.73
C ASP A 70 -2.53 -4.16 -4.45
N TYR A 71 -2.84 -4.14 -5.75
CA TYR A 71 -2.80 -2.90 -6.55
C TYR A 71 -3.71 -1.80 -6.01
N THR A 72 -4.88 -2.15 -5.50
CA THR A 72 -5.85 -1.15 -5.07
C THR A 72 -5.38 -0.44 -3.81
N ASN A 73 -4.82 -1.15 -2.81
CA ASN A 73 -4.22 -0.56 -1.63
C ASN A 73 -2.91 0.18 -1.96
N ALA A 74 -2.02 -0.42 -2.76
CA ALA A 74 -0.76 0.22 -3.18
C ALA A 74 -1.01 1.58 -3.86
N SER A 75 -2.03 1.67 -4.73
CA SER A 75 -2.40 2.92 -5.42
C SER A 75 -2.81 4.06 -4.48
N ARG A 76 -3.10 3.80 -3.20
CA ARG A 76 -3.48 4.83 -2.20
C ARG A 76 -2.30 5.33 -1.38
N THR A 77 -1.11 4.79 -1.61
CA THR A 77 0.08 5.14 -0.82
C THR A 77 0.75 6.44 -1.26
N MET A 78 0.49 6.92 -2.49
CA MET A 78 1.27 7.96 -3.20
C MET A 78 2.69 7.51 -3.59
N LEU A 79 3.08 6.26 -3.34
CA LEU A 79 4.40 5.70 -3.67
C LEU A 79 4.38 4.76 -4.87
N PHE A 80 3.18 4.36 -5.31
CA PHE A 80 2.97 3.35 -6.35
C PHE A 80 2.61 4.01 -7.68
N ASN A 81 3.31 3.64 -8.74
CA ASN A 81 3.05 4.12 -10.08
C ASN A 81 2.01 3.22 -10.76
N ILE A 82 0.86 3.82 -11.07
CA ILE A 82 -0.32 3.09 -11.56
C ILE A 82 -0.20 2.67 -13.03
N HIS A 83 0.81 3.16 -13.76
CA HIS A 83 1.01 2.83 -15.18
C HIS A 83 1.91 1.61 -15.38
N ASN A 84 2.97 1.48 -14.57
CA ASN A 84 3.89 0.34 -14.63
C ASN A 84 3.60 -0.72 -13.56
N LEU A 85 2.69 -0.44 -12.63
CA LEU A 85 2.30 -1.30 -11.52
C LEU A 85 3.46 -1.67 -10.60
N ASP A 86 4.32 -0.69 -10.29
CA ASP A 86 5.43 -0.86 -9.36
C ASP A 86 5.61 0.36 -8.43
N TRP A 87 6.37 0.18 -7.34
CA TRP A 87 6.81 1.29 -6.51
C TRP A 87 7.71 2.24 -7.31
N ASP A 88 7.47 3.55 -7.17
CA ASP A 88 8.13 4.57 -7.98
C ASP A 88 9.41 5.09 -7.33
N GLU A 89 10.56 4.72 -7.89
CA GLU A 89 11.89 5.08 -7.35
C GLU A 89 12.12 6.58 -7.17
N GLU A 90 11.60 7.42 -8.08
CA GLU A 90 11.78 8.87 -7.97
C GLU A 90 11.02 9.42 -6.76
N ILE A 91 9.78 8.95 -6.54
CA ILE A 91 8.99 9.38 -5.38
C ILE A 91 9.59 8.83 -4.08
N LEU A 92 10.06 7.58 -4.07
CA LEU A 92 10.74 7.00 -2.91
C LEU A 92 12.01 7.77 -2.55
N THR A 93 12.82 8.13 -3.54
CA THR A 93 14.04 8.94 -3.35
C THR A 93 13.71 10.31 -2.78
N GLU A 94 12.70 11.01 -3.34
CA GLU A 94 12.31 12.34 -2.87
C GLU A 94 11.72 12.36 -1.45
N LEU A 95 11.07 11.26 -1.05
CA LEU A 95 10.55 11.07 0.29
C LEU A 95 11.56 10.43 1.26
N ASP A 96 12.71 10.00 0.74
CA ASP A 96 13.74 9.29 1.50
C ASP A 96 13.18 8.04 2.21
N ILE A 97 12.55 7.16 1.43
CA ILE A 97 11.92 5.91 1.89
C ILE A 97 12.67 4.72 1.27
N PRO A 98 13.29 3.84 2.09
CA PRO A 98 13.94 2.63 1.59
C PRO A 98 12.93 1.69 0.92
N ARG A 99 13.20 1.26 -0.32
CA ARG A 99 12.29 0.37 -1.06
C ARG A 99 12.08 -0.97 -0.35
N GLU A 100 13.11 -1.48 0.34
CA GLU A 100 13.08 -2.80 0.98
C GLU A 100 12.10 -2.93 2.14
N MET A 101 11.62 -1.81 2.70
CA MET A 101 10.56 -1.87 3.71
C MET A 101 9.17 -2.05 3.11
N LEU A 102 8.99 -1.91 1.79
CA LEU A 102 7.69 -1.92 1.13
C LEU A 102 7.23 -3.35 0.82
N PRO A 103 5.94 -3.65 0.95
CA PRO A 103 5.41 -4.97 0.60
C PRO A 103 5.52 -5.24 -0.89
N ARG A 104 5.60 -6.52 -1.26
CA ARG A 104 5.48 -6.91 -2.67
C ARG A 104 4.04 -6.69 -3.14
N VAL A 105 3.86 -6.00 -4.25
CA VAL A 105 2.54 -5.73 -4.84
C VAL A 105 2.12 -6.88 -5.75
N LEU A 106 0.88 -7.35 -5.60
CA LEU A 106 0.31 -8.48 -6.34
C LEU A 106 -1.12 -8.17 -6.83
N PRO A 107 -1.68 -8.94 -7.79
CA PRO A 107 -3.05 -8.74 -8.25
C PRO A 107 -4.08 -9.02 -7.14
N SER A 108 -5.16 -8.25 -7.08
CA SER A 108 -6.21 -8.34 -6.05
C SER A 108 -6.80 -9.74 -5.86
N SER A 109 -6.86 -10.56 -6.93
CA SER A 109 -7.21 -11.98 -6.88
C SER A 109 -5.99 -12.82 -7.22
N TYR A 110 -5.32 -13.32 -6.18
CA TYR A 110 -4.06 -14.07 -6.27
C TYR A 110 -3.88 -14.90 -4.99
N ILE A 111 -3.29 -16.10 -5.07
CA ILE A 111 -2.95 -16.87 -3.86
C ILE A 111 -1.66 -16.28 -3.25
N TYR A 112 -1.82 -15.35 -2.32
CA TYR A 112 -0.71 -14.65 -1.65
C TYR A 112 0.11 -15.57 -0.75
N GLY A 113 -0.55 -16.56 -0.16
CA GLY A 113 -0.02 -17.47 0.84
C GLY A 113 -1.17 -18.17 1.56
N SER A 114 -0.89 -18.72 2.73
CA SER A 114 -1.92 -19.34 3.58
C SER A 114 -1.74 -18.90 5.02
N THR A 115 -2.86 -18.78 5.74
CA THR A 115 -2.84 -18.50 7.16
C THR A 115 -2.03 -19.56 7.90
N ASP A 116 -1.31 -19.17 8.95
CA ASP A 116 -0.62 -20.13 9.79
C ASP A 116 -1.64 -21.05 10.50
N LYS A 117 -1.38 -22.35 10.50
CA LYS A 117 -2.29 -23.37 11.05
C LYS A 117 -2.66 -23.13 12.52
N GLU A 118 -1.81 -22.45 13.30
CA GLU A 118 -2.07 -22.17 14.72
C GLU A 118 -3.20 -21.15 14.93
N ILE A 119 -3.57 -20.39 13.90
CA ILE A 119 -4.64 -19.38 13.99
C ILE A 119 -6.03 -20.02 13.89
N PHE A 120 -6.21 -20.96 12.97
CA PHE A 120 -7.53 -21.56 12.66
C PHE A 120 -7.58 -23.09 12.80
N GLY A 121 -6.52 -23.72 13.32
CA GLY A 121 -6.38 -25.18 13.37
C GLY A 121 -6.08 -25.84 12.02
N ARG A 122 -6.01 -25.06 10.94
CA ARG A 122 -5.68 -25.47 9.57
C ARG A 122 -5.17 -24.28 8.77
N GLU A 123 -4.47 -24.56 7.68
CA GLU A 123 -4.08 -23.55 6.70
C GLU A 123 -5.30 -23.17 5.84
N ILE A 124 -5.54 -21.87 5.69
CA ILE A 124 -6.58 -21.32 4.82
C ILE A 124 -5.88 -20.43 3.78
N PRO A 125 -6.08 -20.65 2.47
CA PRO A 125 -5.51 -19.79 1.45
C PRO A 125 -5.99 -18.36 1.60
N ILE A 126 -5.06 -17.42 1.61
CA ILE A 126 -5.36 -15.99 1.47
C ILE A 126 -5.32 -15.71 -0.03
N SER A 127 -6.49 -15.52 -0.64
CA SER A 127 -6.64 -15.45 -2.10
C SER A 127 -7.32 -14.18 -2.63
N GLY A 128 -7.60 -13.21 -1.76
CA GLY A 128 -8.25 -11.96 -2.12
C GLY A 128 -7.79 -10.82 -1.21
N ASP A 129 -7.43 -9.69 -1.82
CA ASP A 129 -7.12 -8.44 -1.14
C ASP A 129 -7.55 -7.28 -2.05
N ALA A 130 -8.24 -6.31 -1.46
CA ALA A 130 -8.65 -5.08 -2.12
C ALA A 130 -8.98 -4.02 -1.07
N GLY A 131 -8.68 -2.77 -1.39
CA GLY A 131 -9.17 -1.61 -0.64
C GLY A 131 -10.70 -1.64 -0.58
N ASP A 132 -11.25 -1.27 0.58
CA ASP A 132 -12.67 -1.38 0.91
C ASP A 132 -13.60 -0.76 -0.16
N GLN A 133 -13.25 0.42 -0.66
CA GLN A 133 -14.07 1.12 -1.66
C GLN A 133 -14.06 0.42 -3.01
N GLN A 134 -12.91 -0.14 -3.42
CA GLN A 134 -12.75 -0.92 -4.64
C GLN A 134 -13.43 -2.29 -4.51
N ALA A 135 -13.33 -2.93 -3.35
CA ALA A 135 -14.05 -4.16 -3.04
C ALA A 135 -15.57 -3.94 -3.11
N ALA A 136 -16.08 -2.84 -2.56
CA ALA A 136 -17.49 -2.48 -2.66
C ALA A 136 -17.93 -2.18 -4.11
N LEU A 137 -17.08 -1.55 -4.93
CA LEU A 137 -17.36 -1.36 -6.36
C LEU A 137 -17.48 -2.71 -7.09
N PHE A 138 -16.55 -3.62 -6.83
CA PHE A 138 -16.58 -4.96 -7.39
C PHE A 138 -17.82 -5.76 -6.92
N GLY A 139 -18.14 -5.70 -5.62
CA GLY A 139 -19.31 -6.36 -5.04
C GLY A 139 -20.66 -5.82 -5.53
N GLN A 140 -20.70 -4.60 -6.04
CA GLN A 140 -21.86 -4.01 -6.73
C GLN A 140 -21.97 -4.44 -8.20
N ALA A 141 -21.18 -5.44 -8.62
CA ALA A 141 -21.10 -5.90 -10.00
C ALA A 141 -20.79 -4.79 -11.03
N CYS A 142 -20.05 -3.75 -10.61
CA CYS A 142 -19.66 -2.63 -11.46
C CYS A 142 -18.42 -2.98 -12.30
N TYR A 143 -18.58 -3.91 -13.25
CA TYR A 143 -17.46 -4.45 -14.03
C TYR A 143 -17.16 -3.66 -15.31
N GLU A 144 -18.13 -2.87 -15.79
CA GLU A 144 -18.04 -2.17 -17.06
C GLU A 144 -17.73 -0.67 -16.88
N PRO A 145 -16.99 -0.07 -17.83
CA PRO A 145 -16.76 1.37 -17.83
C PRO A 145 -18.07 2.18 -17.77
N GLY A 146 -18.09 3.20 -16.92
CA GLY A 146 -19.27 4.06 -16.72
C GLY A 146 -20.21 3.62 -15.60
N MET A 147 -20.00 2.43 -15.02
CA MET A 147 -20.70 2.01 -13.81
C MET A 147 -20.13 2.72 -12.57
N ALA A 148 -20.99 3.05 -11.61
CA ALA A 148 -20.61 3.74 -10.40
C ALA A 148 -21.44 3.26 -9.20
N LYS A 149 -20.87 3.42 -8.01
CA LYS A 149 -21.55 3.20 -6.73
C LYS A 149 -21.21 4.34 -5.77
N ASN A 150 -22.03 4.48 -4.73
CA ASN A 150 -21.70 5.29 -3.56
C ASN A 150 -21.83 4.45 -2.29
N THR A 151 -20.86 4.56 -1.39
CA THR A 151 -20.87 3.84 -0.10
C THR A 151 -21.09 4.87 1.00
N TYR A 152 -22.21 4.78 1.71
CA TYR A 152 -22.51 5.62 2.87
C TYR A 152 -21.89 4.98 4.12
N GLY A 153 -20.57 5.17 4.26
CA GLY A 153 -19.76 4.70 5.38
C GLY A 153 -19.49 5.80 6.42
N THR A 154 -18.36 5.71 7.11
CA THR A 154 -17.90 6.66 8.14
C THR A 154 -17.52 8.02 7.55
#